data_AF-A0A954HIC5-F1
#
_entry.id   AF-A0A954HIC5-F1
#
_cell.length_a   1.000
_cell.length_b   1.000
_cell.length_c   1.000
_cell.angle_alpha   90.00
_cell.angle_beta   90.00
_cell.angle_gamma   90.00
#
_symmetry.space_group_name_H-M   'P 1'
#
loop_
_entity.id
_entity.type
_entity.pdbx_description
1 polymer ?
#
loop_
_entity_poly.entity_id
_entity_poly.type
_entity_poly.pdbx_seq_one_letter_code
_entity_poly.pdbx_strand_id
1 'polypeptide(L)'
;MPSPYPRQMGASIAALLRLFEGKVPDADSNAFTLELALNDDRWSTGHAFRDVVRGRLLATNDKIKSAQYTFEESCLEALYNETQPDDPFDSVSPYWVVPNAIRLAKLVGVPLESLLDAMCPKTW
;
A
#
# COMPACT_ATOMS: atom_id res chain seq x y z
N MET A 1 13.93 13.83 -18.59
CA MET A 1 13.86 12.41 -18.18
C MET A 1 12.73 12.28 -17.18
N PRO A 2 11.95 11.19 -17.18
CA PRO A 2 11.00 10.92 -16.11
C PRO A 2 11.74 10.86 -14.77
N SER A 3 11.12 11.40 -13.72
CA SER A 3 11.62 11.26 -12.35
C SER A 3 11.76 9.78 -11.99
N PRO A 4 12.84 9.34 -11.31
CA PRO A 4 12.97 7.96 -10.85
C PRO A 4 12.11 7.66 -9.60
N TYR A 5 11.64 8.70 -8.90
CA TYR A 5 10.96 8.58 -7.62
C TYR A 5 9.64 7.79 -7.66
N PRO A 6 8.74 8.00 -8.65
CA PRO A 6 7.52 7.20 -8.77
C PRO A 6 7.85 5.70 -8.83
N ARG A 7 8.73 5.29 -9.74
CA ARG A 7 9.11 3.87 -9.89
C ARG A 7 9.67 3.27 -8.60
N GLN A 8 10.45 4.05 -7.84
CA GLN A 8 11.00 3.62 -6.56
C GLN A 8 9.91 3.47 -5.48
N MET A 9 8.92 4.36 -5.45
CA MET A 9 7.79 4.27 -4.53
C MET A 9 6.93 3.04 -4.83
N GLY A 10 6.57 2.80 -6.09
CA GLY A 10 5.81 1.61 -6.50
C GLY A 10 6.52 0.31 -6.13
N ALA A 11 7.81 0.22 -6.42
CA ALA A 11 8.64 -0.93 -6.04
C ALA A 11 8.69 -1.15 -4.52
N SER A 12 8.79 -0.08 -3.73
CA SER A 12 8.83 -0.16 -2.26
C SER A 12 7.50 -0.62 -1.69
N ILE A 13 6.38 -0.07 -2.17
CA ILE A 13 5.02 -0.49 -1.79
C ILE A 13 4.79 -1.96 -2.18
N ALA A 14 5.19 -2.36 -3.39
CA ALA A 14 5.09 -3.74 -3.84
C ALA A 14 5.90 -4.71 -2.97
N ALA A 15 7.10 -4.31 -2.53
CA ALA A 15 7.92 -5.12 -1.63
C ALA A 15 7.22 -5.34 -0.27
N LEU A 16 6.57 -4.32 0.27
CA LEU A 16 5.77 -4.42 1.49
C LEU A 16 4.56 -5.35 1.31
N LEU A 17 3.78 -5.18 0.24
CA LEU A 17 2.58 -5.99 -0.04
C LEU A 17 2.89 -7.48 -0.17
N ARG A 18 4.06 -7.83 -0.74
CA ARG A 18 4.53 -9.23 -0.82
C ARG A 18 4.78 -9.87 0.55
N LEU A 19 5.15 -9.10 1.57
CA LEU A 19 5.31 -9.65 2.93
C LEU A 19 3.98 -10.17 3.50
N PHE A 20 2.86 -9.63 3.03
CA PHE A 20 1.53 -9.90 3.53
C PHE A 20 0.77 -10.99 2.75
N GLU A 21 1.29 -11.41 1.59
CA GLU A 21 0.73 -12.53 0.82
C GLU A 21 0.58 -13.79 1.69
N GLY A 22 -0.64 -14.35 1.69
CA GLY A 22 -1.00 -15.52 2.48
C GLY A 22 -1.09 -15.30 4.00
N LYS A 23 -0.90 -14.07 4.50
CA LYS A 23 -0.96 -13.74 5.93
C LYS A 23 -2.14 -12.84 6.30
N VAL A 24 -2.71 -12.14 5.32
CA VAL A 24 -3.84 -11.23 5.51
C VAL A 24 -5.18 -11.88 5.14
N PRO A 25 -6.28 -11.47 5.79
CA PRO A 25 -7.59 -12.09 5.60
C PRO A 25 -8.27 -11.77 4.25
N ASP A 26 -8.01 -10.62 3.64
CA ASP A 26 -8.53 -10.27 2.30
C ASP A 26 -7.42 -10.38 1.25
N ALA A 27 -7.16 -11.60 0.77
CA ALA A 27 -6.09 -11.82 -0.20
C ALA A 27 -6.33 -11.07 -1.53
N ASP A 28 -7.59 -10.87 -1.91
CA ASP A 28 -7.96 -10.22 -3.16
C ASP A 28 -7.64 -8.72 -3.11
N SER A 29 -7.90 -8.03 -2.00
CA SER A 29 -7.56 -6.61 -1.87
C SER A 29 -6.04 -6.39 -1.84
N ASN A 30 -5.30 -7.28 -1.17
CA ASN A 30 -3.84 -7.23 -1.15
C ASN A 30 -3.27 -7.46 -2.56
N ALA A 31 -3.77 -8.46 -3.29
CA ALA A 31 -3.33 -8.77 -4.64
C ALA A 31 -3.62 -7.63 -5.63
N PHE A 32 -4.80 -7.01 -5.53
CA PHE A 32 -5.15 -5.87 -6.38
C PHE A 32 -4.27 -4.64 -6.08
N THR A 33 -4.03 -4.33 -4.81
CA THR A 33 -3.13 -3.24 -4.42
C THR A 33 -1.70 -3.49 -4.90
N LEU A 34 -1.23 -4.75 -4.83
CA LEU A 34 0.08 -5.15 -5.35
C LEU A 34 0.15 -4.98 -6.87
N GLU A 35 -0.89 -5.38 -7.59
CA GLU A 35 -0.96 -5.21 -9.04
C GLU A 35 -0.87 -3.74 -9.44
N LEU A 36 -1.59 -2.84 -8.74
CA LEU A 36 -1.44 -1.39 -8.96
C LEU A 36 -0.03 -0.91 -8.64
N ALA A 37 0.59 -1.34 -7.54
CA ALA A 37 1.95 -0.94 -7.18
C ALA A 37 3.00 -1.35 -8.23
N LEU A 38 2.74 -2.40 -9.01
CA LEU A 38 3.61 -2.90 -10.07
C LEU A 38 3.40 -2.22 -11.44
N ASN A 39 2.26 -1.57 -11.66
CA ASN A 39 1.85 -1.02 -12.96
C ASN A 39 1.54 0.49 -12.84
N ASP A 40 2.55 1.32 -13.09
CA ASP A 40 2.46 2.79 -12.95
C ASP A 40 1.47 3.45 -13.90
N ASP A 41 1.24 2.85 -15.07
CA ASP A 41 0.19 3.23 -16.02
C ASP A 41 -1.23 3.09 -15.48
N ARG A 42 -1.42 2.35 -14.39
CA ARG A 42 -2.72 2.10 -13.77
C ARG A 42 -2.96 2.87 -12.46
N TRP A 43 -2.00 3.66 -11.99
CA TRP A 43 -2.12 4.36 -10.70
C TRP A 43 -3.29 5.33 -10.61
N SER A 44 -3.74 5.88 -11.74
CA SER A 44 -4.93 6.74 -11.82
C SER A 44 -6.22 6.02 -11.38
N THR A 45 -6.26 4.69 -11.47
CA THR A 45 -7.38 3.88 -10.98
C THR A 45 -7.36 3.67 -9.46
N GLY A 46 -6.26 4.08 -8.79
CA GLY A 46 -6.06 3.96 -7.35
C GLY A 46 -7.15 4.64 -6.53
N HIS A 47 -7.65 5.81 -6.96
CA HIS A 47 -8.74 6.50 -6.26
C HIS A 47 -10.02 5.65 -6.17
N ALA A 48 -10.46 5.08 -7.28
CA ALA A 48 -11.68 4.26 -7.31
C ALA A 48 -11.54 3.03 -6.42
N PHE A 49 -10.37 2.37 -6.43
CA PHE A 49 -10.15 1.22 -5.58
C PHE A 49 -9.99 1.59 -4.10
N ARG A 50 -9.41 2.75 -3.81
CA ARG A 50 -9.33 3.32 -2.46
C ARG A 50 -10.73 3.46 -1.85
N ASP A 51 -11.72 3.93 -2.60
CA ASP A 51 -13.11 4.01 -2.11
C ASP A 51 -13.71 2.65 -1.76
N VAL A 52 -13.40 1.61 -2.55
CA VAL A 52 -13.79 0.23 -2.24
C VAL A 52 -13.16 -0.23 -0.93
N VAL A 53 -11.85 -0.02 -0.76
CA VAL A 53 -11.11 -0.39 0.47
C VAL A 53 -11.66 0.36 1.68
N ARG A 54 -11.94 1.67 1.54
CA ARG A 54 -12.53 2.47 2.63
C ARG A 54 -13.92 1.98 3.01
N GLY A 55 -14.75 1.61 2.04
CA GLY A 55 -16.05 0.99 2.31
C GLY A 55 -15.92 -0.29 3.13
N ARG A 56 -14.96 -1.16 2.79
CA ARG A 56 -14.66 -2.40 3.55
C ARG A 56 -14.13 -2.09 4.95
N LEU A 57 -13.27 -1.08 5.09
CA LEU A 57 -12.74 -0.61 6.37
C LEU A 57 -13.85 -0.15 7.32
N LEU A 58 -14.81 0.63 6.83
CA LEU A 58 -15.93 1.12 7.63
C LEU A 58 -16.94 0.03 7.99
N ALA A 59 -16.98 -1.07 7.23
CA ALA A 59 -17.90 -2.18 7.44
C ALA A 59 -17.35 -3.30 8.37
N THR A 60 -16.08 -3.23 8.78
CA THR A 60 -15.44 -4.27 9.58
C THR A 60 -15.15 -3.84 11.02
N ASN A 61 -15.36 -4.77 11.97
CA ASN A 61 -14.88 -4.65 13.36
C ASN A 61 -13.67 -5.56 13.64
N ASP A 62 -13.23 -6.35 12.64
CA ASP A 62 -12.06 -7.21 12.74
C ASP A 62 -10.78 -6.36 12.69
N LYS A 63 -9.98 -6.46 13.75
CA LYS A 63 -8.76 -5.65 13.92
C LYS A 63 -7.71 -5.89 12.84
N ILE A 64 -7.59 -7.11 12.34
CA ILE A 64 -6.63 -7.47 11.28
C ILE A 64 -7.12 -6.90 9.95
N LYS A 65 -8.40 -7.09 9.61
CA LYS A 65 -9.00 -6.48 8.40
C LYS A 65 -8.90 -4.96 8.43
N SER A 66 -9.23 -4.32 9.56
CA SER A 66 -9.10 -2.87 9.69
C SER A 66 -7.66 -2.41 9.46
N ALA A 67 -6.67 -3.11 10.02
CA ALA A 67 -5.26 -2.77 9.82
C ALA A 67 -4.82 -3.00 8.36
N GLN A 68 -5.28 -4.08 7.73
CA GLN A 68 -5.02 -4.38 6.32
C GLN A 68 -5.55 -3.25 5.43
N TYR A 69 -6.83 -2.92 5.54
CA TYR A 69 -7.44 -1.91 4.69
C TYR A 69 -6.88 -0.51 4.95
N THR A 70 -6.47 -0.20 6.19
CA THR A 70 -5.80 1.08 6.50
C THR A 70 -4.42 1.18 5.82
N PHE A 71 -3.66 0.07 5.79
CA PHE A 71 -2.40 0.00 5.05
C PHE A 71 -2.63 0.15 3.55
N GLU A 72 -3.54 -0.63 2.98
CA GLU A 72 -3.87 -0.57 1.55
C GLU A 72 -4.39 0.81 1.13
N GLU A 73 -5.26 1.44 1.93
CA GLU A 73 -5.74 2.82 1.71
C GLU A 73 -4.55 3.78 1.55
N SER A 74 -3.59 3.76 2.51
CA SER A 74 -2.41 4.63 2.42
C SER A 74 -1.51 4.34 1.22
N CYS A 75 -1.40 3.08 0.78
CA CYS A 75 -0.67 2.73 -0.44
C CYS A 75 -1.34 3.31 -1.68
N LEU A 76 -2.66 3.18 -1.78
CA LEU A 76 -3.43 3.66 -2.94
C LEU A 76 -3.40 5.18 -3.04
N GLU A 77 -3.53 5.87 -1.92
CA GLU A 77 -3.43 7.34 -1.88
C GLU A 77 -2.04 7.82 -2.32
N ALA A 78 -0.97 7.15 -1.85
CA ALA A 78 0.39 7.48 -2.26
C ALA A 78 0.60 7.28 -3.78
N LEU A 79 0.23 6.12 -4.31
CA LEU A 79 0.34 5.80 -5.75
C LEU A 79 -0.47 6.77 -6.61
N TYR A 80 -1.72 7.07 -6.22
CA TYR A 80 -2.58 7.99 -6.95
C TYR A 80 -1.99 9.41 -7.02
N ASN A 81 -1.49 9.93 -5.89
CA ASN A 81 -0.95 11.29 -5.83
C ASN A 81 0.27 11.51 -6.76
N GLU A 82 1.07 10.48 -7.03
CA GLU A 82 2.18 10.57 -7.99
C GLU A 82 1.72 10.73 -9.44
N THR A 83 0.44 10.46 -9.74
CA THR A 83 -0.13 10.73 -11.08
C THR A 83 -0.39 12.21 -11.34
N GLN A 84 -0.18 13.06 -10.34
CA GLN A 84 -0.48 14.50 -10.36
C GLN A 84 -1.95 14.78 -10.75
N PRO A 85 -2.92 14.19 -10.03
CA PRO A 85 -4.33 14.38 -10.30
C PRO A 85 -4.79 15.80 -9.93
N ASP A 86 -5.93 16.24 -10.47
CA ASP A 86 -6.55 17.52 -10.11
C ASP A 86 -7.16 17.50 -8.70
N ASP A 87 -7.42 16.32 -8.15
CA ASP A 87 -8.05 16.05 -6.85
C ASP A 87 -7.19 15.13 -5.97
N PRO A 88 -5.95 15.52 -5.62
CA PRO A 88 -5.06 14.68 -4.83
C PRO A 88 -5.62 14.41 -3.43
N PHE A 89 -5.30 13.24 -2.88
CA PHE A 89 -5.43 13.00 -1.45
C PHE A 89 -4.44 13.86 -0.68
N ASP A 90 -4.50 13.81 0.66
CA ASP A 90 -3.60 14.58 1.50
C ASP A 90 -2.12 14.34 1.10
N SER A 91 -1.38 15.43 0.94
CA SER A 91 0.06 15.41 0.66
C SER A 91 0.88 14.55 1.63
N VAL A 92 0.34 14.29 2.84
CA VAL A 92 1.01 13.45 3.84
C VAL A 92 0.71 11.95 3.71
N SER A 93 -0.18 11.52 2.80
CA SER A 93 -0.55 10.11 2.63
C SER A 93 0.64 9.15 2.49
N PRO A 94 1.74 9.48 1.75
CA PRO A 94 2.92 8.61 1.67
C PRO A 94 3.58 8.32 3.03
N TYR A 95 3.52 9.24 4.00
CA TYR A 95 4.12 9.05 5.32
C TYR A 95 3.40 8.01 6.19
N TRP A 96 2.17 7.63 5.81
CA TRP A 96 1.36 6.66 6.55
C TRP A 96 1.57 5.21 6.11
N VAL A 97 2.14 4.98 4.92
CA VAL A 97 2.39 3.63 4.39
C VAL A 97 3.19 2.77 5.38
N VAL A 98 4.34 3.26 5.84
CA VAL A 98 5.24 2.50 6.72
C VAL A 98 4.65 2.29 8.12
N PRO A 99 4.13 3.31 8.83
CA PRO A 99 3.46 3.10 10.11
C PRO A 99 2.31 2.09 10.04
N ASN A 100 1.50 2.13 8.97
CA ASN A 100 0.39 1.20 8.78
C ASN A 100 0.87 -0.23 8.48
N ALA A 101 1.93 -0.38 7.68
CA ALA A 101 2.57 -1.68 7.43
C ALA A 101 3.11 -2.31 8.73
N ILE A 102 3.78 -1.52 9.57
CA ILE A 102 4.29 -1.97 10.89
C ILE A 102 3.13 -2.43 11.78
N ARG A 103 2.03 -1.67 11.80
CA ARG A 103 0.83 -2.03 12.57
C ARG A 103 0.24 -3.36 12.09
N LEU A 104 0.09 -3.55 10.78
CA LEU A 104 -0.42 -4.79 10.21
C LEU A 104 0.49 -5.97 10.53
N ALA A 105 1.79 -5.82 10.32
CA ALA A 105 2.79 -6.85 10.57
C ALA A 105 2.76 -7.40 12.00
N LYS A 106 2.62 -6.52 13.00
CA LYS A 106 2.45 -6.93 14.40
C LYS A 106 1.23 -7.82 14.62
N LEU A 107 0.14 -7.59 13.88
CA LEU A 107 -1.09 -8.36 14.00
C LEU A 107 -1.05 -9.70 13.28
N VAL A 108 -0.28 -9.81 12.19
CA VAL A 108 -0.18 -11.04 11.37
C VAL A 108 1.13 -11.81 11.57
N GLY A 109 1.96 -11.41 12.54
CA GLY A 109 3.20 -12.10 12.89
C GLY A 109 4.34 -11.95 11.87
N VAL A 110 4.35 -10.86 11.09
CA VAL A 110 5.49 -10.52 10.22
C VAL A 110 6.55 -9.79 11.06
N PRO A 111 7.82 -10.26 11.08
CA PRO A 111 8.89 -9.59 11.80
C PRO A 111 9.18 -8.18 11.29
N LEU A 112 9.56 -7.27 12.18
CA LEU A 112 9.91 -5.89 11.81
C LEU A 112 11.15 -5.87 10.90
N GLU A 113 12.08 -6.78 11.10
CA GLU A 113 13.28 -6.94 10.29
C GLU A 113 12.91 -7.21 8.82
N SER A 114 11.90 -8.02 8.57
CA SER A 114 11.41 -8.30 7.21
C SER A 114 10.82 -7.06 6.53
N LEU A 115 10.15 -6.17 7.28
CA LEU A 115 9.69 -4.87 6.77
C LEU A 115 10.88 -3.97 6.39
N LEU A 116 11.88 -3.87 7.28
CA LEU A 116 13.07 -3.05 7.03
C LEU A 116 13.84 -3.55 5.80
N ASP A 117 13.99 -4.86 5.66
CA ASP A 117 14.64 -5.49 4.51
C ASP A 117 13.88 -5.24 3.20
N ALA A 118 12.55 -5.24 3.24
CA ALA A 118 11.71 -4.95 2.08
C ALA A 118 11.79 -3.49 1.63
N MET A 119 12.02 -2.55 2.57
CA MET A 119 12.17 -1.12 2.29
C MET A 119 13.58 -0.73 1.86
N CYS A 120 14.59 -1.56 2.14
CA CYS A 120 15.96 -1.29 1.72
C CYS A 120 16.08 -1.47 0.19
N PRO A 121 16.52 -0.44 -0.56
CA PRO A 121 16.84 -0.60 -1.96
C PRO A 121 17.91 -1.69 -2.09
N LYS A 122 17.60 -2.80 -2.74
CA LYS A 122 18.66 -3.72 -3.18
C LYS A 122 19.37 -3.00 -4.31
N THR A 123 20.56 -2.47 -4.05
CA THR A 123 21.50 -2.04 -5.09
C THR A 123 21.86 -3.26 -5.93
N TRP A 124 21.59 -3.20 -7.23
CA TRP A 124 22.12 -4.12 -8.25
C TRP A 124 23.06 -3.29 -9.14
#